data_AF-A0AAQ3M2Y1-F1
#
_entry.id   AF-A0AAQ3M2Y1-F1
#
_cell.length_a   1.000
_cell.length_b   1.000
_cell.length_c   1.000
_cell.angle_alpha   90.00
_cell.angle_beta   90.00
_cell.angle_gamma   90.00
#
_symmetry.space_group_name_H-M   'P 1'
#
loop_
_entity.id
_entity.type
_entity.pdbx_description
1 polymer ?
#
loop_
_entity_poly.entity_id
_entity_poly.type
_entity_poly.pdbx_seq_one_letter_code
_entity_poly.pdbx_strand_id
1 'polypeptide(L)'
;MASRVLALRALRFTSNLPIRSHTRYFNTLSPLRPRHPRATRAASHASPNLLRYLSSKSTADEQIEHITELYATAQDEFEIAMEETSGNTLYAEDDRKAAREELTKVQEAYRAVVEGEDKEVAEEVKRRIGQRIRELEKGVEAMEELAMNQD
;
A
#
# COMPACT_ATOMS: atom_id res chain seq x y z
N MET A 1 -21.98 -38.18 -21.69
CA MET A 1 -20.65 -38.84 -21.77
C MET A 1 -20.09 -38.59 -23.16
N ALA A 2 -19.27 -37.57 -23.34
CA ALA A 2 -18.67 -37.23 -24.63
C ALA A 2 -17.14 -37.15 -24.50
N SER A 3 -16.45 -38.13 -25.06
CA SER A 3 -15.00 -38.22 -25.22
C SER A 3 -14.45 -37.14 -26.14
N ARG A 4 -13.27 -36.60 -25.82
CA ARG A 4 -12.31 -36.13 -26.82
C ARG A 4 -10.88 -36.49 -26.43
N VAL A 5 -10.25 -37.18 -27.38
CA VAL A 5 -8.88 -37.66 -27.43
C VAL A 5 -7.97 -36.55 -27.97
N LEU A 6 -6.66 -36.72 -27.75
CA LEU A 6 -5.48 -36.30 -28.54
C LEU A 6 -4.51 -35.44 -27.70
N ALA A 7 -3.34 -35.92 -27.29
CA ALA A 7 -2.18 -36.47 -28.01
C ALA A 7 -1.03 -35.43 -28.13
N LEU A 8 0.07 -35.78 -27.46
CA LEU A 8 1.47 -35.70 -27.89
C LEU A 8 2.01 -34.40 -28.51
N ARG A 9 3.05 -33.85 -27.88
CA ARG A 9 4.31 -33.58 -28.61
C ARG A 9 5.52 -33.43 -27.68
N ALA A 10 6.32 -34.48 -27.61
CA ALA A 10 7.72 -34.40 -27.23
C ALA A 10 8.54 -33.96 -28.45
N LEU A 11 9.54 -33.11 -28.23
CA LEU A 11 10.62 -32.87 -29.19
C LEU A 11 11.95 -32.93 -28.44
N ARG A 12 12.63 -34.06 -28.58
CA ARG A 12 14.08 -34.15 -28.43
C ARG A 12 14.69 -33.61 -29.71
N PHE A 13 15.71 -32.77 -29.61
CA PHE A 13 16.60 -32.51 -30.74
C PHE A 13 18.04 -32.78 -30.32
N THR A 14 18.63 -33.70 -31.06
CA THR A 14 19.96 -34.27 -30.90
C THR A 14 21.01 -33.42 -31.62
N SER A 15 22.20 -33.38 -31.02
CA SER A 15 23.55 -33.40 -31.61
C SER A 15 23.80 -32.72 -32.96
N ASN A 16 24.84 -31.87 -33.01
CA ASN A 16 25.89 -31.98 -34.04
C ASN A 16 27.15 -31.20 -33.65
N LEU A 17 28.24 -31.93 -33.40
CA LEU A 17 29.61 -31.42 -33.39
C LEU A 17 30.23 -31.64 -34.78
N PRO A 18 30.99 -30.67 -35.28
CA PRO A 18 32.12 -31.02 -36.14
C PRO A 18 33.46 -30.54 -35.55
N ILE A 19 34.39 -31.49 -35.49
CA ILE A 19 35.83 -31.32 -35.26
C ILE A 19 36.45 -30.69 -36.51
N ARG A 20 37.25 -29.63 -36.36
CA ARG A 20 38.31 -29.31 -37.32
C ARG A 20 39.47 -28.58 -36.65
N SER A 21 40.55 -29.31 -36.42
CA SER A 21 41.86 -28.81 -36.02
C SER A 21 42.59 -28.24 -37.24
N HIS A 22 43.08 -27.00 -37.15
CA HIS A 22 44.17 -26.49 -37.98
C HIS A 22 45.22 -25.84 -37.08
N THR A 23 46.45 -26.24 -37.30
CA THR A 23 47.62 -25.91 -36.50
C THR A 23 48.45 -24.84 -37.21
N ARG A 24 49.16 -24.04 -36.39
CA ARG A 24 50.32 -23.18 -36.71
C ARG A 24 49.96 -21.81 -37.34
N TYR A 25 50.61 -20.68 -37.05
CA TYR A 25 51.91 -20.35 -36.44
C TYR A 25 51.83 -19.04 -35.65
N PHE A 26 52.80 -18.88 -34.74
CA PHE A 26 53.17 -17.67 -34.01
C PHE A 26 53.38 -16.45 -34.93
N ASN A 27 52.90 -15.26 -34.51
CA ASN A 27 53.77 -14.09 -34.45
C ASN A 27 53.19 -12.89 -33.66
N THR A 28 54.11 -12.23 -32.97
CA THR A 28 54.20 -10.80 -32.63
C THR A 28 53.20 -10.19 -31.64
N LEU A 29 53.71 -10.05 -30.41
CA LEU A 29 53.47 -9.02 -29.41
C LEU A 29 52.68 -7.79 -29.87
N SER A 30 51.51 -7.60 -29.24
CA SER A 30 50.92 -6.29 -29.00
C SER A 30 50.25 -6.34 -27.63
N PRO A 31 50.68 -5.54 -26.63
CA PRO A 31 49.94 -5.45 -25.37
C PRO A 31 48.59 -4.78 -25.68
N LEU A 32 47.53 -5.58 -25.69
CA LEU A 32 46.17 -5.06 -25.67
C LEU A 32 46.00 -4.33 -24.34
N ARG A 33 46.09 -2.99 -24.43
CA ARG A 33 45.72 -2.05 -23.37
C ARG A 33 44.41 -2.54 -22.74
N PRO A 34 44.31 -2.71 -21.41
CA PRO A 34 43.03 -3.05 -20.80
C PRO A 34 42.05 -1.94 -21.15
N ARG A 35 41.10 -2.25 -22.05
CA ARG A 35 39.90 -1.47 -22.21
C ARG A 35 39.17 -1.64 -20.89
N HIS A 36 39.32 -0.67 -20.00
CA HIS A 36 38.48 -0.53 -18.83
C HIS A 36 37.03 -0.74 -19.31
N PRO A 37 36.23 -1.62 -18.69
CA PRO A 37 34.81 -1.59 -18.93
C PRO A 37 34.41 -0.15 -18.62
N ARG A 38 34.02 0.62 -19.66
CA ARG A 38 33.31 1.86 -19.44
C ARG A 38 32.08 1.41 -18.69
N ALA A 39 32.05 1.65 -17.38
CA ALA A 39 30.84 1.57 -16.61
C ALA A 39 29.86 2.50 -17.32
N THR A 40 29.02 1.94 -18.17
CA THR A 40 27.73 2.53 -18.49
C THR A 40 26.98 2.46 -17.17
N ARG A 41 27.27 3.42 -16.28
CA ARG A 41 26.30 3.85 -15.29
C ARG A 41 25.16 4.33 -16.15
N ALA A 42 24.24 3.42 -16.48
CA ALA A 42 22.92 3.77 -16.94
C ALA A 42 22.31 4.52 -15.75
N ALA A 43 22.60 5.83 -15.69
CA ALA A 43 21.90 6.71 -14.80
C ALA A 43 20.46 6.69 -15.30
N SER A 44 19.61 5.97 -14.58
CA SER A 44 18.17 6.05 -14.76
C SER A 44 17.80 7.52 -14.52
N HIS A 45 17.68 8.28 -15.61
CA HIS A 45 17.25 9.67 -15.60
C HIS A 45 15.73 9.73 -15.36
N ALA A 46 15.26 9.14 -14.26
CA ALA A 46 13.95 9.52 -13.75
C ALA A 46 14.03 10.99 -13.37
N SER A 47 13.09 11.79 -13.85
CA SER A 47 13.06 13.21 -13.51
C SER A 47 12.93 13.35 -11.98
N PRO A 48 13.66 14.29 -11.36
CA PRO A 48 13.61 14.48 -9.91
C PRO A 48 12.18 14.76 -9.41
N ASN A 49 11.35 15.41 -10.23
CA ASN A 49 9.93 15.63 -9.95
C ASN A 49 9.12 14.33 -9.89
N LEU A 50 9.39 13.36 -10.78
CA LEU A 50 8.71 12.07 -10.75
C LEU A 50 9.13 11.24 -9.53
N LEU A 51 10.42 11.27 -9.17
CA LEU A 51 10.91 10.60 -7.97
C LEU A 51 10.28 11.20 -6.71
N ARG A 52 10.16 12.53 -6.65
CA ARG A 52 9.48 13.22 -5.54
C ARG A 52 8.01 12.82 -5.43
N TYR A 53 7.27 12.86 -6.54
CA TYR A 53 5.85 12.47 -6.57
C TYR A 53 5.63 11.01 -6.17
N LEU A 54 6.46 10.09 -6.67
CA LEU A 54 6.35 8.67 -6.30
C LEU A 54 6.64 8.45 -4.81
N SER A 55 7.59 9.21 -4.24
CA SER A 55 7.90 9.17 -2.81
C SER A 55 6.80 9.81 -1.94
N SER A 56 6.23 10.95 -2.34
CA SER A 56 5.11 11.55 -1.62
C SER A 56 3.85 10.67 -1.74
N LYS A 57 3.67 9.98 -2.87
CA LYS A 57 2.63 8.98 -3.04
C LYS A 57 2.79 7.78 -2.12
N SER A 58 4.00 7.18 -2.04
CA SER A 58 4.22 6.02 -1.16
C SER A 58 4.02 6.38 0.31
N THR A 59 4.51 7.54 0.74
CA THR A 59 4.31 8.02 2.11
C THR A 59 2.84 8.34 2.40
N ALA A 60 2.10 8.92 1.46
CA ALA A 60 0.67 9.12 1.61
C ALA A 60 -0.10 7.80 1.69
N ASP A 61 0.26 6.80 0.87
CA ASP A 61 -0.38 5.50 0.88
C ASP A 61 -0.15 4.78 2.24
N GLU A 62 1.05 4.85 2.81
CA GLU A 62 1.36 4.33 4.16
C GLU A 62 0.51 5.00 5.26
N GLN A 63 0.39 6.33 5.24
CA GLN A 63 -0.42 7.06 6.21
C GLN A 63 -1.91 6.74 6.07
N ILE A 64 -2.40 6.58 4.84
CA ILE A 64 -3.79 6.22 4.56
C ILE A 64 -4.10 4.81 5.07
N GLU A 65 -3.17 3.86 4.90
CA GLU A 65 -3.30 2.50 5.45
C GLU A 65 -3.45 2.55 6.97
N HIS A 66 -2.53 3.22 7.66
CA HIS A 66 -2.59 3.37 9.13
C HIS A 66 -3.89 4.03 9.62
N ILE A 67 -4.34 5.12 8.99
CA ILE A 67 -5.62 5.76 9.36
C ILE A 67 -6.80 4.82 9.05
N THR A 68 -6.73 4.04 7.98
CA THR A 68 -7.79 3.08 7.62
C THR A 68 -7.90 1.94 8.63
N GLU A 69 -6.78 1.47 9.18
CA GLU A 69 -6.76 0.48 10.26
C GLU A 69 -7.43 1.02 11.51
N LEU A 70 -7.04 2.22 11.97
CA LEU A 70 -7.68 2.87 13.12
C LEU A 70 -9.17 3.11 12.87
N TYR A 71 -9.54 3.51 11.66
CA TYR A 71 -10.93 3.72 11.27
C TYR A 71 -11.74 2.42 11.36
N ALA A 72 -11.18 1.29 10.94
CA ALA A 72 -11.87 0.00 11.01
C ALA A 72 -12.17 -0.37 12.48
N THR A 73 -11.18 -0.22 13.37
CA THR A 73 -11.40 -0.43 14.81
C THR A 73 -12.45 0.53 15.38
N ALA A 74 -12.38 1.82 15.05
CA ALA A 74 -13.37 2.79 15.52
C ALA A 74 -14.79 2.51 14.99
N GLN A 75 -14.90 1.97 13.77
CA GLN A 75 -16.18 1.57 13.20
C GLN A 75 -16.75 0.35 13.93
N ASP A 76 -15.94 -0.67 14.22
CA ASP A 76 -16.39 -1.86 14.95
C ASP A 76 -16.93 -1.48 16.34
N GLU A 77 -16.19 -0.65 17.10
CA GLU A 77 -16.64 -0.18 18.41
C GLU A 77 -17.89 0.69 18.33
N PHE A 78 -18.02 1.51 17.28
CA PHE A 78 -19.24 2.29 17.04
C PHE A 78 -20.46 1.39 16.76
N GLU A 79 -20.29 0.31 16.00
CA GLU A 79 -21.36 -0.65 15.72
C GLU A 79 -21.81 -1.37 17.00
N ILE A 80 -20.87 -1.78 17.86
CA ILE A 80 -21.17 -2.35 19.18
C ILE A 80 -21.93 -1.32 20.04
N ALA A 81 -21.41 -0.11 20.15
CA ALA A 81 -22.04 0.95 20.94
C ALA A 81 -23.47 1.29 20.49
N MET A 82 -23.73 1.26 19.17
CA MET A 82 -25.05 1.46 18.60
C MET A 82 -26.02 0.33 18.93
N GLU A 83 -25.56 -0.93 18.86
CA GLU A 83 -26.37 -2.10 19.23
C GLU A 83 -26.75 -2.06 20.71
N GLU A 84 -25.78 -1.79 21.57
CA GLU A 84 -25.95 -1.76 23.03
C GLU A 84 -26.81 -0.58 23.49
N THR A 85 -26.63 0.59 22.88
CA THR A 85 -27.50 1.77 23.13
C THR A 85 -28.94 1.50 22.69
N SER A 86 -29.14 0.86 21.53
CA SER A 86 -30.49 0.49 21.07
C SER A 86 -31.15 -0.59 21.94
N GLY A 87 -30.34 -1.46 22.54
CA GLY A 87 -30.78 -2.50 23.48
C GLY A 87 -31.04 -2.00 24.90
N ASN A 88 -30.73 -0.73 25.21
CA ASN A 88 -30.79 -0.13 26.54
C ASN A 88 -30.10 -1.00 27.62
N THR A 89 -28.90 -1.48 27.29
CA THR A 89 -28.12 -2.34 28.20
C THR A 89 -27.31 -1.50 29.18
N LEU A 90 -26.84 -2.12 30.26
CA LEU A 90 -25.96 -1.46 31.24
C LEU A 90 -24.57 -1.13 30.65
N TYR A 91 -24.14 -1.83 29.60
CA TYR A 91 -22.81 -1.67 29.00
C TYR A 91 -22.75 -0.52 27.99
N ALA A 92 -23.92 -0.04 27.54
CA ALA A 92 -24.02 0.99 26.51
C ALA A 92 -23.18 2.25 26.79
N GLU A 93 -23.02 2.67 28.05
CA GLU A 93 -22.18 3.84 28.38
C GLU A 93 -20.69 3.58 28.10
N ASP A 94 -20.16 2.44 28.55
CA ASP A 94 -18.76 2.07 28.36
C ASP A 94 -18.45 1.85 26.87
N ASP A 95 -19.37 1.24 26.13
CA ASP A 95 -19.20 1.00 24.69
C ASP A 95 -19.23 2.31 23.88
N ARG A 96 -20.14 3.24 24.20
CA ARG A 96 -20.13 4.58 23.59
C ARG A 96 -18.82 5.31 23.86
N LYS A 97 -18.27 5.17 25.06
CA LYS A 97 -16.97 5.75 25.42
C LYS A 97 -15.84 5.10 24.61
N ALA A 98 -15.83 3.78 24.44
CA ALA A 98 -14.85 3.08 23.61
C ALA A 98 -14.87 3.59 22.16
N ALA A 99 -16.06 3.70 21.55
CA ALA A 99 -16.23 4.27 20.21
C ALA A 99 -15.68 5.70 20.12
N ARG A 100 -15.91 6.53 21.16
CA ARG A 100 -15.41 7.92 21.20
C ARG A 100 -13.89 8.00 21.32
N GLU A 101 -13.29 7.12 22.12
CA GLU A 101 -11.84 7.02 22.30
C GLU A 101 -11.16 6.59 20.99
N GLU A 102 -11.67 5.56 20.31
CA GLU A 102 -11.10 5.11 19.03
C GLU A 102 -11.28 6.15 17.92
N LEU A 103 -12.44 6.82 17.85
CA LEU A 103 -12.62 7.97 16.94
C LEU A 103 -11.59 9.07 17.22
N THR A 104 -11.26 9.33 18.48
CA THR A 104 -10.24 10.33 18.84
C THR A 104 -8.87 9.93 18.27
N LYS A 105 -8.49 8.66 18.32
CA LYS A 105 -7.24 8.17 17.71
C LYS A 105 -7.22 8.37 16.19
N VAL A 106 -8.34 8.11 15.51
CA VAL A 106 -8.49 8.38 14.06
C VAL A 106 -8.31 9.87 13.76
N GLN A 107 -8.95 10.74 14.54
CA GLN A 107 -8.85 12.19 14.39
C GLN A 107 -7.42 12.70 14.62
N GLU A 108 -6.73 12.17 15.63
CA GLU A 108 -5.35 12.53 15.94
C GLU A 108 -4.39 12.10 14.83
N ALA A 109 -4.49 10.86 14.35
CA ALA A 109 -3.68 10.37 13.25
C ALA A 109 -3.92 11.18 11.97
N TYR A 110 -5.18 11.45 11.62
CA TYR A 110 -5.53 12.27 10.47
C TYR A 110 -5.01 13.71 10.60
N ARG A 111 -5.21 14.34 11.76
CA ARG A 111 -4.75 15.71 12.02
C ARG A 111 -3.23 15.81 11.94
N ALA A 112 -2.50 14.85 12.51
CA ALA A 112 -1.04 14.81 12.46
C ALA A 112 -0.50 14.80 11.02
N VAL A 113 -1.18 14.10 10.11
CA VAL A 113 -0.79 14.06 8.69
C VAL A 113 -1.20 15.34 7.96
N VAL A 114 -2.40 15.85 8.22
CA VAL A 114 -2.96 17.03 7.56
C VAL A 114 -2.25 18.33 7.93
N GLU A 115 -1.84 18.45 9.19
CA GLU A 115 -1.09 19.62 9.71
C GLU A 115 0.42 19.48 9.51
N GLY A 116 0.88 18.36 8.94
CA GLY A 116 2.28 18.11 8.64
C GLY A 116 2.87 19.04 7.58
N GLU A 117 4.20 19.00 7.45
CA GLU A 117 4.94 19.87 6.53
C GLU A 117 4.71 19.51 5.04
N ASP A 118 4.47 18.23 4.75
CA ASP A 118 4.34 17.72 3.38
C ASP A 118 2.91 17.89 2.84
N LYS A 119 2.69 19.03 2.18
CA LYS A 119 1.37 19.40 1.64
C LYS A 119 0.83 18.42 0.61
N GLU A 120 1.70 17.76 -0.18
CA GLU A 120 1.25 16.79 -1.19
C GLU A 120 0.64 15.56 -0.52
N VAL A 121 1.27 15.08 0.56
CA VAL A 121 0.78 13.98 1.39
C VAL A 121 -0.53 14.37 2.07
N ALA A 122 -0.57 15.55 2.69
CA ALA A 122 -1.75 16.06 3.38
C ALA A 122 -2.98 16.13 2.44
N GLU A 123 -2.82 16.67 1.24
CA GLU A 123 -3.94 16.76 0.28
C GLU A 123 -4.41 15.39 -0.21
N GLU A 124 -3.50 14.45 -0.43
CA GLU A 124 -3.89 13.09 -0.84
C GLU A 124 -4.65 12.35 0.27
N VAL A 125 -4.21 12.48 1.52
CA VAL A 125 -4.91 11.92 2.69
C VAL A 125 -6.29 12.55 2.85
N LYS A 126 -6.40 13.90 2.83
CA LYS A 126 -7.70 14.62 2.88
C LYS A 126 -8.67 14.11 1.82
N ARG A 127 -8.18 13.96 0.59
CA ARG A 127 -8.99 13.55 -0.56
C ARG A 127 -9.52 12.13 -0.43
N ARG A 128 -8.71 11.19 0.07
CA ARG A 128 -9.09 9.78 0.12
C ARG A 128 -9.89 9.39 1.35
N ILE A 129 -9.57 9.91 2.54
CA ILE A 129 -10.18 9.45 3.79
C ILE A 129 -10.96 10.52 4.57
N GLY A 130 -10.76 11.80 4.25
CA GLY A 130 -11.37 12.89 5.02
C GLY A 130 -12.91 12.87 5.06
N GLN A 131 -13.57 12.37 4.01
CA GLN A 131 -15.04 12.22 4.02
C GLN A 131 -15.52 11.13 4.97
N ARG A 132 -14.86 9.96 4.96
CA ARG A 132 -15.21 8.83 5.82
C ARG A 132 -15.09 9.17 7.29
N ILE A 133 -14.04 9.90 7.67
CA ILE A 133 -13.84 10.35 9.05
C ILE A 133 -14.99 11.27 9.49
N ARG A 134 -15.39 12.24 8.66
CA ARG A 134 -16.54 13.12 8.98
C ARG A 134 -17.86 12.39 9.10
N GLU A 135 -18.04 11.31 8.34
CA GLU A 135 -19.23 10.47 8.44
C GLU A 135 -19.27 9.72 9.77
N LEU A 136 -18.13 9.15 10.19
CA LEU A 136 -17.99 8.49 11.49
C LEU A 136 -18.16 9.47 12.64
N GLU A 137 -17.58 10.68 12.56
CA GLU A 137 -17.74 11.74 13.56
C GLU A 137 -19.22 12.08 13.79
N LYS A 138 -19.96 12.30 12.70
CA LYS A 138 -21.40 12.59 12.78
C LYS A 138 -22.20 11.39 13.29
N GLY A 139 -21.78 10.17 12.95
CA GLY A 139 -22.40 8.95 13.45
C GLY A 139 -22.27 8.85 14.97
N VAL A 140 -21.06 9.03 15.50
CA VAL A 140 -20.80 9.02 16.95
C VAL A 140 -21.54 10.15 17.66
N GLU A 141 -21.53 11.36 17.11
CA GLU A 141 -22.29 12.50 17.67
C GLU A 141 -23.79 12.20 17.74
N ALA A 142 -24.38 11.69 16.65
CA ALA A 142 -25.80 11.33 16.62
C ALA A 142 -26.14 10.21 17.62
N MET A 143 -25.26 9.23 17.80
CA MET A 143 -25.41 8.18 18.81
C MET A 143 -25.39 8.74 20.24
N GLU A 144 -24.46 9.64 20.54
CA GLU A 144 -24.37 10.31 21.83
C GLU A 144 -25.64 11.14 22.12
N GLU A 145 -26.15 11.87 21.13
CA GLU A 145 -27.42 12.58 21.23
C GLU A 145 -28.60 11.64 21.49
N LEU A 146 -28.65 10.49 20.81
CA LEU A 146 -29.70 9.48 21.03
C LEU A 146 -29.66 8.94 22.46
N ALA A 147 -28.47 8.67 23.00
CA ALA A 147 -28.32 8.18 24.37
C ALA A 147 -28.77 9.22 25.40
N MET A 148 -28.39 10.49 25.25
CA MET A 148 -28.82 11.58 26.15
C MET A 148 -30.34 11.78 26.19
N ASN A 149 -31.05 11.39 25.13
CA ASN A 149 -32.50 11.49 25.06
C ASN A 149 -33.25 10.25 25.59
N GLN A 150 -32.52 9.17 25.91
CA GLN A 150 -33.08 7.91 26.42
C GLN A 150 -32.96 7.75 27.94
N ASP A 151 -32.09 8.53 28.59
CA ASP A 151 -31.98 8.66 30.05
C ASP A 151 -33.15 9.45 30.68
#